data_AF-A0A1H4EDZ5-F1
#
_entry.id   AF-A0A1H4EDZ5-F1
#
_cell.length_a   1.000
_cell.length_b   1.000
_cell.length_c   1.000
_cell.angle_alpha   90.00
_cell.angle_beta   90.00
_cell.angle_gamma   90.00
#
_symmetry.space_group_name_H-M   'P 1'
#
loop_
_entity.id
_entity.type
_entity.pdbx_description
1 polymer ?
#
loop_
_entity_poly.entity_id
_entity_poly.type
_entity_poly.pdbx_seq_one_letter_code
_entity_poly.pdbx_strand_id
1 'polypeptide(L)'
;MNCPKCGADIDAHTINCPKCGNPIIRIKPMRVCTNCGSDVPDEADKCPGCGRTIKRRKHQTAGGFGSTNTSGAGGFSTSDASGTGAFDGGVHNAKGTVGGFTAELKKEKYVWLQAVVPGVLALAYHWLVLRDNMEFNLANTFLIFEALVFIFGYMDIKDLEKRPEMMGGLVYSNRFVYMTYFLPILSLWERKQLPGMNRRAMYPLVHIVLVTILVFSVMISMNSVGTEMRSVI
;
A
#
# COMPACT_ATOMS: atom_id res chain seq x y z
N MET A 1 37.69 -4.81 -16.63
CA MET A 1 36.27 -5.27 -16.73
C MET A 1 35.86 -5.10 -18.19
N ASN A 2 34.96 -5.90 -18.74
CA ASN A 2 34.71 -5.85 -20.19
C ASN A 2 33.49 -4.99 -20.52
N CYS A 3 33.58 -4.19 -21.57
CA CYS A 3 32.44 -3.43 -22.06
C CYS A 3 31.35 -4.39 -22.57
N PRO A 4 30.09 -4.28 -22.09
CA PRO A 4 29.02 -5.20 -22.49
C PRO A 4 28.62 -5.08 -23.96
N LYS A 5 28.97 -3.97 -24.63
CA LYS A 5 28.61 -3.71 -26.02
C LYS A 5 29.69 -4.14 -27.02
N CYS A 6 30.96 -3.95 -26.70
CA CYS A 6 32.07 -4.20 -27.64
C CYS A 6 33.14 -5.17 -27.14
N GLY A 7 32.99 -5.72 -25.93
CA GLY A 7 33.91 -6.71 -25.34
C GLY A 7 35.29 -6.19 -24.94
N ALA A 8 35.59 -4.91 -25.23
CA ALA A 8 36.87 -4.29 -24.93
C ALA A 8 37.14 -4.26 -23.42
N ASP A 9 38.38 -4.55 -23.02
CA ASP A 9 38.79 -4.42 -21.63
C ASP A 9 38.89 -2.93 -21.27
N ILE A 10 38.21 -2.57 -20.18
CA ILE A 10 38.08 -1.20 -19.68
C ILE A 10 38.42 -1.17 -18.19
N ASP A 11 39.02 -0.06 -17.76
CA ASP A 11 39.28 0.21 -16.36
C ASP A 11 37.95 0.38 -15.60
N ALA A 12 37.89 -0.18 -14.39
CA ALA A 12 36.78 -0.10 -13.46
C ALA A 12 36.29 1.33 -13.20
N HIS A 13 37.13 2.35 -13.41
CA HIS A 13 36.79 3.76 -13.14
C HIS A 13 36.30 4.56 -14.36
N THR A 14 36.28 3.98 -15.56
CA THR A 14 35.80 4.68 -16.78
C THR A 14 34.28 4.84 -16.79
N ILE A 15 33.79 6.04 -17.15
CA ILE A 15 32.35 6.38 -17.26
C ILE A 15 31.83 6.03 -18.66
N ASN A 16 32.70 6.19 -19.67
CA ASN A 16 32.41 5.86 -21.06
C ASN A 16 33.47 4.89 -21.57
N CYS A 17 33.06 3.92 -22.37
CA CYS A 17 34.01 3.03 -23.02
C CYS A 17 34.87 3.81 -24.04
N PRO A 18 36.21 3.79 -23.94
CA PRO A 18 37.09 4.54 -24.84
C PRO A 18 37.08 4.01 -26.28
N LYS A 19 36.62 2.77 -26.52
CA LYS A 19 36.56 2.17 -27.86
C LYS A 19 35.24 2.37 -28.60
N CYS A 20 34.10 2.33 -27.91
CA CYS A 20 32.78 2.39 -28.56
C CYS A 20 31.90 3.56 -28.09
N GLY A 21 32.40 4.40 -27.17
CA GLY A 21 31.68 5.54 -26.61
C GLY A 21 30.50 5.18 -25.68
N ASN A 22 30.19 3.90 -25.51
CA ASN A 22 29.03 3.46 -24.75
C ASN A 22 29.16 3.85 -23.25
N PRO A 23 28.15 4.46 -22.64
CA PRO A 23 28.16 4.78 -21.22
C PRO A 23 28.10 3.49 -20.40
N ILE A 24 28.98 3.37 -19.39
CA ILE A 24 29.07 2.22 -18.51
C ILE A 24 28.25 2.52 -17.25
N ILE A 25 27.04 1.95 -17.20
CA ILE A 25 26.12 2.12 -16.07
C ILE A 25 26.53 1.14 -14.95
N ARG A 26 27.00 1.66 -13.83
CA ARG A 26 27.32 0.85 -12.63
C ARG A 26 26.08 0.70 -11.78
N ILE A 27 25.42 -0.45 -11.90
CA ILE A 27 24.36 -0.82 -10.96
C ILE A 27 25.07 -1.32 -9.70
N LYS A 28 25.26 -0.44 -8.71
CA LYS A 28 25.72 -0.87 -7.39
C LYS A 28 24.60 -1.68 -6.75
N PRO A 29 24.80 -2.97 -6.42
CA PRO A 29 23.75 -3.75 -5.78
C PRO A 29 23.42 -3.09 -4.44
N MET A 30 22.16 -2.67 -4.30
CA MET A 30 21.61 -2.12 -3.07
C MET A 30 20.78 -3.19 -2.40
N ARG A 31 20.94 -3.33 -1.09
CA ARG A 31 20.17 -4.27 -0.26
C ARG A 31 19.32 -3.49 0.72
N VAL A 32 18.11 -3.98 0.97
CA VAL A 32 17.19 -3.36 1.92
C VAL A 32 17.54 -3.79 3.35
N CYS A 33 17.69 -2.84 4.27
CA CYS A 33 17.96 -3.15 5.68
C CYS A 33 16.79 -3.93 6.30
N THR A 34 17.05 -5.12 6.84
CA THR A 34 16.03 -5.93 7.53
C THR A 34 15.49 -5.31 8.83
N ASN A 35 16.17 -4.30 9.39
CA ASN A 35 15.76 -3.63 10.62
C ASN A 35 14.91 -2.37 10.40
N CYS A 36 15.15 -1.63 9.32
CA CYS A 36 14.52 -0.31 9.13
C CYS A 36 14.04 -0.03 7.70
N GLY A 37 14.30 -0.94 6.75
CA GLY A 37 13.84 -0.79 5.37
C GLY A 37 14.61 0.23 4.53
N SER A 38 15.64 0.90 5.05
CA SER A 38 16.46 1.80 4.25
C SER A 38 17.36 1.04 3.28
N ASP A 39 17.66 1.63 2.13
CA ASP A 39 18.63 1.10 1.19
C ASP A 39 20.04 1.17 1.79
N VAL A 40 20.74 0.04 1.75
CA VAL A 40 22.08 -0.13 2.30
C VAL A 40 23.00 -0.58 1.16
N PRO A 41 24.13 0.09 0.95
CA PRO A 41 25.16 -0.42 0.05
C PRO A 41 25.60 -1.82 0.48
N ASP A 42 25.82 -2.74 -0.46
CA ASP A 42 26.23 -4.12 -0.14
C ASP A 42 27.50 -4.17 0.74
N GLU A 43 28.39 -3.20 0.56
CA GLU A 43 29.66 -3.07 1.28
C GLU A 43 29.54 -2.52 2.71
N ALA A 44 28.39 -1.92 3.08
CA ALA A 44 28.25 -1.23 4.35
C ALA A 44 27.91 -2.20 5.49
N ASP A 45 28.76 -2.31 6.51
CA ASP A 45 28.51 -3.19 7.67
C ASP A 45 27.52 -2.60 8.69
N LYS A 46 27.29 -1.29 8.62
CA LYS A 46 26.30 -0.56 9.42
C LYS A 46 25.27 0.09 8.51
N CYS A 47 24.02 0.04 8.95
CA CYS A 47 22.93 0.71 8.26
C CYS A 47 23.08 2.25 8.40
N PRO A 48 23.08 3.03 7.30
CA PRO A 48 23.07 4.48 7.40
C PRO A 48 21.74 5.04 7.93
N GLY A 49 20.63 4.32 7.74
CA GLY A 49 19.30 4.76 8.20
C GLY A 49 19.03 4.54 9.69
N CYS A 50 19.56 3.46 10.29
CA CYS A 50 19.26 3.11 11.69
C CYS A 50 20.50 2.88 12.58
N GLY A 51 21.70 2.99 12.03
CA GLY A 51 22.97 2.81 12.75
C GLY A 51 23.27 1.37 13.19
N ARG A 52 22.34 0.42 13.03
CA ARG A 52 22.52 -0.97 13.45
C ARG A 52 23.44 -1.73 12.51
N THR A 53 24.26 -2.61 13.08
CA THR A 53 25.12 -3.55 12.34
C THR A 53 24.27 -4.56 11.58
N ILE A 54 24.58 -4.81 10.31
CA ILE A 54 23.85 -5.77 9.49
C ILE A 54 24.78 -6.92 9.13
N LYS A 55 24.38 -8.15 9.42
CA LYS A 55 25.15 -9.34 9.05
C LYS A 55 25.07 -9.54 7.54
N ARG A 56 26.22 -9.55 6.85
CA ARG A 56 26.32 -9.94 5.44
C ARG A 56 25.79 -11.37 5.28
N ARG A 57 24.78 -11.59 4.43
CA ARG A 57 24.55 -12.95 3.92
C ARG A 57 25.70 -13.25 2.98
N LYS A 58 26.53 -14.25 3.30
CA LYS A 58 27.58 -14.70 2.39
C LYS A 58 26.92 -15.05 1.06
N HIS A 59 27.29 -14.32 0.03
CA HIS A 59 26.85 -14.56 -1.34
C HIS A 59 27.23 -16.01 -1.69
N GLN A 60 26.25 -16.82 -2.09
CA GLN A 60 26.52 -18.13 -2.68
C GLN A 60 27.14 -17.89 -4.06
N THR A 61 28.47 -17.82 -4.09
CA THR A 61 29.22 -17.90 -5.35
C THR A 61 29.29 -19.36 -5.74
N ALA A 62 28.78 -19.68 -6.93
CA ALA A 62 28.97 -20.99 -7.55
C ALA A 62 30.46 -21.26 -7.78
N GLY A 63 30.89 -22.51 -7.53
CA GLY A 63 32.18 -23.06 -7.96
C GLY A 63 33.22 -23.22 -6.84
N GLY A 64 33.47 -24.46 -6.42
CA GLY A 64 34.55 -24.80 -5.50
C GLY A 64 34.51 -26.27 -5.07
N PHE A 65 34.99 -27.15 -5.95
CA PHE A 65 35.36 -28.53 -5.62
C PHE A 65 36.48 -28.49 -4.56
N GLY A 66 36.27 -29.13 -3.41
CA GLY A 66 37.24 -29.15 -2.32
C GLY A 66 36.97 -30.33 -1.38
N SER A 67 37.75 -31.39 -1.57
CA SER A 67 37.69 -32.66 -0.88
C SER A 67 37.74 -32.56 0.65
N THR A 68 36.92 -33.41 1.27
CA THR A 68 37.15 -34.20 2.50
C THR A 68 38.01 -33.60 3.61
N ASN A 69 37.37 -33.38 4.76
CA ASN A 69 37.74 -34.10 5.99
C ASN A 69 36.57 -34.11 6.97
N THR A 70 35.97 -35.29 7.13
CA THR A 70 34.98 -35.63 8.15
C THR A 70 35.68 -36.43 9.25
N SER A 71 35.49 -36.01 10.50
CA SER A 71 35.63 -36.89 11.67
C SER A 71 34.55 -36.53 12.69
N GLY A 72 33.62 -37.47 12.87
CA GLY A 72 32.73 -37.63 14.03
C GLY A 72 31.48 -36.72 14.05
N ALA A 73 30.31 -37.16 14.52
CA ALA A 73 29.82 -38.47 14.90
C ALA A 73 28.29 -38.33 15.11
N GLY A 74 27.53 -39.36 14.71
CA GLY A 74 26.30 -39.77 15.39
C GLY A 74 24.98 -39.09 15.01
N GLY A 75 23.98 -39.89 14.63
CA GLY A 75 22.57 -39.51 14.73
C GLY A 75 21.64 -40.07 13.66
N PHE A 76 21.46 -41.39 13.63
CA PHE A 76 20.49 -42.11 12.81
C PHE A 76 19.06 -41.90 13.30
N SER A 77 18.10 -41.64 12.40
CA SER A 77 16.71 -42.16 12.47
C SER A 77 16.02 -42.01 11.12
N THR A 78 15.21 -43.02 10.82
CA THR A 78 14.70 -43.45 9.51
C THR A 78 13.29 -42.95 9.21
N SER A 79 12.88 -43.27 7.97
CA SER A 79 11.52 -43.58 7.49
C SER A 79 10.57 -42.42 7.18
N ASP A 80 10.53 -42.13 5.88
CA ASP A 80 9.41 -42.39 4.96
C ASP A 80 8.03 -41.74 5.18
N ALA A 81 7.66 -41.11 4.06
CA ALA A 81 6.38 -41.18 3.36
C ALA A 81 5.23 -40.22 3.74
N SER A 82 4.85 -39.51 2.68
CA SER A 82 3.47 -39.24 2.24
C SER A 82 2.63 -38.19 2.99
N GLY A 83 2.14 -37.23 2.20
CA GLY A 83 0.71 -36.92 2.24
C GLY A 83 0.34 -35.49 2.61
N THR A 84 -0.22 -34.81 1.61
CA THR A 84 -1.36 -33.88 1.72
C THR A 84 -1.13 -32.51 2.36
N GLY A 85 -1.70 -31.49 1.70
CA GLY A 85 -1.51 -30.09 2.04
C GLY A 85 -2.11 -29.70 3.38
N ALA A 86 -1.61 -28.58 3.90
CA ALA A 86 -2.27 -27.81 4.93
C ALA A 86 -1.85 -26.35 4.84
N PHE A 87 -2.85 -25.48 4.88
CA PHE A 87 -2.76 -24.11 5.38
C PHE A 87 -1.83 -24.02 6.58
N ASP A 88 -0.93 -23.03 6.60
CA ASP A 88 -0.34 -22.56 7.86
C ASP A 88 -0.64 -21.07 8.03
N GLY A 89 -1.58 -20.83 8.94
CA GLY A 89 -1.90 -19.53 9.49
C GLY A 89 -1.46 -19.48 10.95
N GLY A 90 -0.81 -18.38 11.31
CA GLY A 90 -0.57 -17.94 12.69
C GLY A 90 0.77 -18.40 13.23
N VAL A 91 1.57 -17.57 13.88
CA VAL A 91 1.23 -17.12 15.23
C VAL A 91 2.04 -15.89 15.66
N HIS A 92 1.26 -14.86 16.03
CA HIS A 92 1.41 -13.90 17.11
C HIS A 92 2.79 -13.28 17.43
N ASN A 93 2.92 -11.98 17.12
CA ASN A 93 3.41 -11.03 18.13
C ASN A 93 2.27 -10.06 18.48
N ALA A 94 1.23 -10.62 19.10
CA ALA A 94 0.23 -9.85 19.82
C ALA A 94 0.80 -9.52 21.20
N LYS A 95 1.74 -8.56 21.25
CA LYS A 95 2.03 -7.87 22.51
C LYS A 95 1.16 -6.63 22.56
N GLY A 96 0.08 -6.72 23.34
CA GLY A 96 -0.83 -5.63 23.58
C GLY A 96 -0.08 -4.38 24.00
N THR A 97 -0.23 -3.32 23.22
CA THR A 97 0.01 -1.96 23.68
C THR A 97 -0.99 -1.09 22.95
N VAL A 98 -1.90 -0.50 23.71
CA VAL A 98 -2.96 0.42 23.28
C VAL A 98 -2.38 1.64 22.51
N GLY A 99 -1.05 1.80 22.41
CA GLY A 99 -0.36 2.81 21.61
C GLY A 99 0.00 2.43 20.16
N GLY A 100 -0.15 1.16 19.74
CA GLY A 100 0.17 0.74 18.36
C GLY A 100 -0.90 1.13 17.33
N PHE A 101 -2.17 1.02 17.72
CA PHE A 101 -3.32 1.39 16.87
C PHE A 101 -3.34 2.90 16.59
N THR A 102 -2.93 3.73 17.55
CA THR A 102 -2.87 5.18 17.41
C THR A 102 -1.76 5.66 16.47
N ALA A 103 -0.67 4.89 16.34
CA ALA A 103 0.44 5.21 15.43
C ALA A 103 0.09 4.87 13.97
N GLU A 104 -0.54 3.71 13.74
CA GLU A 104 -1.11 3.33 12.43
C GLU A 104 -2.25 4.28 12.02
N LEU A 105 -3.16 4.64 12.96
CA LEU A 105 -4.20 5.64 12.73
C LEU A 105 -3.63 7.03 12.41
N LYS A 106 -2.52 7.46 13.01
CA LYS A 106 -1.90 8.74 12.67
C LYS A 106 -1.35 8.75 11.26
N LYS A 107 -0.79 7.62 10.81
CA LYS A 107 -0.24 7.47 9.46
C LYS A 107 -1.34 7.37 8.40
N GLU A 108 -2.46 6.75 8.71
CA GLU A 108 -3.58 6.52 7.80
C GLU A 108 -4.81 7.39 8.09
N LYS A 109 -4.65 8.45 8.88
CA LYS A 109 -5.74 9.27 9.42
C LYS A 109 -6.65 9.78 8.30
N TYR A 110 -6.07 10.46 7.33
CA TYR A 110 -6.82 11.10 6.23
C TYR A 110 -7.48 10.07 5.31
N VAL A 111 -6.90 8.86 5.14
CA VAL A 111 -7.51 7.73 4.43
C VAL A 111 -8.84 7.34 5.07
N TRP A 112 -8.80 7.13 6.38
CA TRP A 112 -9.95 6.67 7.14
C TRP A 112 -11.04 7.75 7.20
N LEU A 113 -10.62 9.01 7.33
CA LEU A 113 -11.52 10.15 7.23
C LEU A 113 -12.22 10.18 5.86
N GLN A 114 -11.47 10.05 4.76
CA GLN A 114 -12.04 10.02 3.41
C GLN A 114 -12.97 8.82 3.17
N ALA A 115 -12.63 7.65 3.73
CA ALA A 115 -13.44 6.44 3.58
C ALA A 115 -14.76 6.49 4.37
N VAL A 116 -14.75 7.05 5.58
CA VAL A 116 -15.88 6.93 6.52
C VAL A 116 -16.74 8.18 6.58
N VAL A 117 -16.13 9.37 6.67
CA VAL A 117 -16.86 10.61 7.00
C VAL A 117 -17.89 11.00 5.95
N PRO A 118 -17.60 10.97 4.63
CA PRO A 118 -18.60 11.30 3.62
C PRO A 118 -19.84 10.40 3.70
N GLY A 119 -19.65 9.09 3.84
CA GLY A 119 -20.75 8.13 3.91
C GLY A 119 -21.58 8.28 5.19
N VAL A 120 -20.93 8.41 6.35
CA VAL A 120 -21.62 8.55 7.64
C VAL A 120 -22.39 9.87 7.73
N LEU A 121 -21.82 10.98 7.30
CA LEU A 121 -22.50 12.28 7.34
C LEU A 121 -23.65 12.35 6.33
N ALA A 122 -23.47 11.78 5.12
CA ALA A 122 -24.55 11.69 4.15
C ALA A 122 -25.70 10.82 4.68
N LEU A 123 -25.41 9.68 5.32
CA LEU A 123 -26.42 8.85 5.97
C LEU A 123 -27.12 9.57 7.12
N ALA A 124 -26.37 10.26 7.97
CA ALA A 124 -26.93 11.02 9.09
C ALA A 124 -27.86 12.13 8.57
N TYR A 125 -27.45 12.88 7.53
CA TYR A 125 -28.30 13.87 6.88
C TYR A 125 -29.56 13.21 6.28
N HIS A 126 -29.39 12.08 5.58
CA HIS A 126 -30.48 11.35 4.94
C HIS A 126 -31.51 10.78 5.92
N TRP A 127 -31.11 10.42 7.15
CA TRP A 127 -32.05 9.89 8.14
C TRP A 127 -32.63 10.96 9.06
N LEU A 128 -31.85 12.00 9.39
CA LEU A 128 -32.26 12.99 10.39
C LEU A 128 -32.96 14.20 9.75
N VAL A 129 -32.55 14.62 8.55
CA VAL A 129 -33.00 15.89 7.93
C VAL A 129 -34.03 15.65 6.83
N LEU A 130 -33.98 14.51 6.14
CA LEU A 130 -34.89 14.19 5.03
C LEU A 130 -36.35 13.98 5.48
N ARG A 131 -36.62 13.85 6.78
CA ARG A 131 -37.94 13.51 7.34
C ARG A 131 -39.05 14.49 6.97
N ASP A 132 -38.71 15.74 6.69
CA ASP A 132 -39.72 16.80 6.54
C ASP A 132 -40.02 17.23 5.09
N ASN A 133 -39.09 17.02 4.14
CA ASN A 133 -39.27 17.38 2.73
C ASN A 133 -38.40 16.49 1.82
N MET A 134 -38.99 15.51 1.13
CA MET A 134 -38.20 14.44 0.51
C MET A 134 -37.47 14.82 -0.79
N GLU A 135 -38.08 15.60 -1.69
CA GLU A 135 -37.46 15.90 -3.00
C GLU A 135 -36.26 16.85 -2.92
N PHE A 136 -36.43 17.99 -2.25
CA PHE A 136 -35.36 18.98 -2.08
C PHE A 136 -34.18 18.41 -1.29
N ASN A 137 -34.46 17.60 -0.26
CA ASN A 137 -33.42 17.07 0.59
C ASN A 137 -32.67 15.90 -0.05
N LEU A 138 -33.27 15.14 -0.97
CA LEU A 138 -32.59 14.03 -1.63
C LEU A 138 -31.40 14.51 -2.47
N ALA A 139 -31.60 15.58 -3.25
CA ALA A 139 -30.50 16.20 -4.00
C ALA A 139 -29.40 16.72 -3.06
N ASN A 140 -29.78 17.30 -1.91
CA ASN A 140 -28.83 17.77 -0.91
C ASN A 140 -27.99 16.64 -0.30
N THR A 141 -28.55 15.43 -0.09
CA THR A 141 -27.78 14.26 0.38
C THR A 141 -26.64 13.95 -0.57
N PHE A 142 -26.90 13.92 -1.88
CA PHE A 142 -25.87 13.66 -2.89
C PHE A 142 -24.83 14.78 -2.96
N LEU A 143 -25.25 16.04 -2.92
CA LEU A 143 -24.35 17.20 -2.91
C LEU A 143 -23.43 17.20 -1.69
N ILE A 144 -23.95 16.90 -0.51
CA ILE A 144 -23.15 16.79 0.73
C ILE A 144 -22.14 15.65 0.60
N PHE A 145 -22.57 14.48 0.12
CA PHE A 145 -21.69 13.35 -0.09
C PHE A 145 -20.54 13.70 -1.06
N GLU A 146 -20.85 14.27 -2.22
CA GLU A 146 -19.87 14.66 -3.24
C GLU A 146 -18.89 15.72 -2.71
N ALA A 147 -19.40 16.76 -2.06
CA ALA A 147 -18.58 17.82 -1.47
C ALA A 147 -17.60 17.27 -0.44
N LEU A 148 -18.05 16.36 0.43
CA LEU A 148 -17.20 15.74 1.45
C LEU A 148 -16.15 14.82 0.82
N VAL A 149 -16.52 13.99 -0.17
CA VAL A 149 -15.57 13.16 -0.92
C VAL A 149 -14.47 14.02 -1.52
N PHE A 150 -14.83 15.16 -2.14
CA PHE A 150 -13.87 16.07 -2.75
C PHE A 150 -12.94 16.71 -1.71
N ILE A 151 -13.48 17.24 -0.61
CA ILE A 151 -12.70 17.89 0.45
C ILE A 151 -11.72 16.90 1.10
N PHE A 152 -12.19 15.71 1.47
CA PHE A 152 -11.34 14.71 2.09
C PHE A 152 -10.33 14.13 1.11
N GLY A 153 -10.70 13.93 -0.16
CA GLY A 153 -9.77 13.54 -1.22
C GLY A 153 -8.65 14.57 -1.43
N TYR A 154 -8.97 15.86 -1.41
CA TYR A 154 -7.97 16.92 -1.49
C TYR A 154 -7.01 16.91 -0.28
N MET A 155 -7.55 16.83 0.94
CA MET A 155 -6.72 16.75 2.15
C MET A 155 -5.83 15.51 2.14
N ASP A 156 -6.32 14.42 1.57
CA ASP A 156 -5.59 13.18 1.47
C ASP A 156 -4.40 13.25 0.52
N ILE A 157 -4.61 13.80 -0.68
CA ILE A 157 -3.54 14.07 -1.65
C ILE A 157 -2.48 14.99 -1.03
N LYS A 158 -2.91 16.04 -0.32
CA LYS A 158 -2.00 16.97 0.36
C LYS A 158 -1.20 16.33 1.50
N ASP A 159 -1.72 15.29 2.14
CA ASP A 159 -0.97 14.51 3.13
C ASP A 159 0.04 13.57 2.45
N LEU A 160 -0.34 12.97 1.33
CA LEU A 160 0.54 12.10 0.54
C LEU A 160 1.72 12.89 -0.07
N GLU A 161 1.50 14.12 -0.50
CA GLU A 161 2.54 15.03 -1.02
C GLU A 161 3.66 15.32 0.00
N LYS A 162 3.33 15.35 1.30
CA LYS A 162 4.31 15.62 2.35
C LYS A 162 5.23 14.44 2.66
N ARG A 163 4.99 13.27 2.06
CA ARG A 163 5.69 12.02 2.38
C ARG A 163 6.79 11.76 1.37
N PRO A 164 8.08 11.87 1.75
CA PRO A 164 9.19 11.66 0.83
C PRO A 164 9.25 10.22 0.30
N GLU A 165 8.74 9.23 1.04
CA GLU A 165 8.64 7.84 0.60
C GLU A 165 7.63 7.61 -0.55
N MET A 166 6.72 8.55 -0.78
CA MET A 166 5.67 8.49 -1.80
C MET A 166 6.05 9.21 -3.11
N MET A 167 7.20 9.88 -3.14
CA MET A 167 7.69 10.73 -4.25
C MET A 167 8.15 9.96 -5.50
N GLY A 168 7.91 8.64 -5.58
CA GLY A 168 8.27 7.77 -6.70
C GLY A 168 7.41 7.93 -7.96
N GLY A 169 6.81 9.11 -8.21
CA GLY A 169 6.05 9.43 -9.42
C GLY A 169 4.65 8.80 -9.55
N LEU A 170 4.33 7.72 -8.83
CA LEU A 170 3.00 7.08 -8.90
C LEU A 170 1.88 7.94 -8.29
N VAL A 171 2.15 8.70 -7.23
CA VAL A 171 1.13 9.55 -6.55
C VAL A 171 0.73 10.76 -7.40
N TYR A 172 1.61 11.21 -8.31
CA TYR A 172 1.35 12.32 -9.25
C TYR A 172 0.92 11.84 -10.64
N SER A 173 0.61 10.55 -10.81
CA SER A 173 -0.08 10.17 -12.04
C SER A 173 -1.40 10.94 -12.07
N ASN A 174 -1.64 11.72 -13.13
CA ASN A 174 -2.92 12.40 -13.36
C ASN A 174 -4.09 11.44 -13.07
N ARG A 175 -3.92 10.16 -13.44
CA ARG A 175 -4.84 9.07 -13.13
C ARG A 175 -5.22 8.96 -11.65
N PHE A 176 -4.26 8.96 -10.72
CA PHE A 176 -4.54 8.78 -9.28
C PHE A 176 -5.33 9.96 -8.72
N VAL A 177 -5.01 11.18 -9.16
CA VAL A 177 -5.73 12.40 -8.79
C VAL A 177 -7.16 12.36 -9.32
N TYR A 178 -7.36 12.00 -10.59
CA TYR A 178 -8.71 11.82 -11.17
C TYR A 178 -9.50 10.73 -10.44
N MET A 179 -8.87 9.59 -10.13
CA MET A 179 -9.52 8.51 -9.38
C MET A 179 -9.93 8.96 -7.99
N THR A 180 -9.13 9.77 -7.30
CA THR A 180 -9.45 10.24 -5.94
C THR A 180 -10.70 11.11 -5.91
N TYR A 181 -10.93 11.92 -6.94
CA TYR A 181 -12.11 12.79 -7.02
C TYR A 181 -13.35 12.10 -7.59
N PHE A 182 -13.21 11.34 -8.69
CA PHE A 182 -14.35 10.80 -9.42
C PHE A 182 -14.67 9.34 -9.07
N LEU A 183 -13.67 8.57 -8.60
CA LEU A 183 -13.79 7.13 -8.33
C LEU A 183 -13.13 6.78 -6.99
N PRO A 184 -13.67 7.28 -5.85
CA PRO A 184 -13.00 7.21 -4.56
C PRO A 184 -12.65 5.77 -4.15
N ILE A 185 -13.52 4.80 -4.48
CA ILE A 185 -13.29 3.38 -4.21
C ILE A 185 -12.00 2.87 -4.87
N LEU A 186 -11.79 3.20 -6.15
CA LEU A 186 -10.59 2.78 -6.88
C LEU A 186 -9.36 3.47 -6.31
N SER A 187 -9.47 4.75 -5.96
CA SER A 187 -8.37 5.49 -5.32
C SER A 187 -7.94 4.85 -4.01
N LEU A 188 -8.89 4.44 -3.15
CA LEU A 188 -8.62 3.76 -1.88
C LEU A 188 -7.93 2.40 -2.09
N TRP A 189 -8.27 1.70 -3.17
CA TRP A 189 -7.68 0.41 -3.51
C TRP A 189 -6.26 0.52 -4.10
N GLU A 190 -6.04 1.46 -5.01
CA GLU A 190 -4.70 1.79 -5.54
C GLU A 190 -3.80 2.27 -4.40
N ARG A 191 -4.35 3.07 -3.48
CA ARG A 191 -3.61 3.56 -2.33
C ARG A 191 -2.97 2.42 -1.55
N LYS A 192 -3.71 1.32 -1.35
CA LYS A 192 -3.27 0.13 -0.60
C LYS A 192 -1.99 -0.52 -1.13
N GLN A 193 -1.64 -0.20 -2.38
CA GLN A 193 -0.46 -0.70 -3.07
C GLN A 193 0.74 0.25 -2.92
N LEU A 194 0.53 1.47 -2.40
CA LEU A 194 1.59 2.46 -2.20
C LEU A 194 2.61 2.01 -1.14
N PRO A 195 3.89 2.38 -1.33
CA PRO A 195 4.95 2.03 -0.39
C PRO A 195 4.70 2.65 0.99
N GLY A 196 4.90 1.87 2.05
CA GLY A 196 4.75 2.35 3.43
C GLY A 196 3.33 2.37 3.98
N MET A 197 2.33 1.89 3.24
CA MET A 197 0.94 1.80 3.69
C MET A 197 0.50 0.36 3.98
N ASN A 198 -0.53 0.17 4.81
CA ASN A 198 -0.94 -1.15 5.27
C ASN A 198 -1.74 -1.92 4.21
N ARG A 199 -1.14 -2.98 3.66
CA ARG A 199 -1.77 -3.89 2.69
C ARG A 199 -2.93 -4.72 3.25
N ARG A 200 -3.19 -4.70 4.55
CA ARG A 200 -4.33 -5.39 5.18
C ARG A 200 -5.43 -4.42 5.63
N ALA A 201 -5.29 -3.14 5.34
CA ALA A 201 -6.28 -2.16 5.76
C ALA A 201 -7.66 -2.41 5.12
N MET A 202 -8.71 -2.18 5.92
CA MET A 202 -10.11 -2.49 5.59
C MET A 202 -10.91 -1.26 5.14
N TYR A 203 -10.31 -0.06 5.15
CA TYR A 203 -10.98 1.17 4.76
C TYR A 203 -11.65 1.13 3.37
N PRO A 204 -11.15 0.41 2.32
CA PRO A 204 -11.87 0.36 1.04
C PRO A 204 -13.17 -0.44 1.16
N LEU A 205 -13.15 -1.55 1.89
CA LEU A 205 -14.33 -2.39 2.14
C LEU A 205 -15.36 -1.63 2.98
N VAL A 206 -14.90 -0.94 4.03
CA VAL A 206 -15.77 -0.10 4.86
C VAL A 206 -16.44 1.00 4.03
N HIS A 207 -15.69 1.67 3.15
CA HIS A 207 -16.25 2.68 2.26
C HIS A 207 -17.31 2.09 1.32
N ILE A 208 -17.05 0.93 0.71
CA ILE A 208 -18.03 0.23 -0.14
C ILE A 208 -19.30 -0.06 0.66
N VAL A 209 -19.19 -0.63 1.86
CA VAL A 209 -20.34 -0.95 2.71
C VAL A 209 -21.14 0.32 3.02
N LEU A 210 -20.49 1.41 3.43
CA LEU A 210 -21.18 2.67 3.73
C LEU A 210 -21.90 3.26 2.51
N VAL A 211 -21.25 3.26 1.35
CA VAL A 211 -21.85 3.75 0.10
C VAL A 211 -23.03 2.87 -0.33
N THR A 212 -22.91 1.55 -0.19
CA THR A 212 -24.04 0.64 -0.50
C THR A 212 -25.24 0.86 0.42
N ILE A 213 -25.00 1.08 1.72
CA ILE A 213 -26.06 1.42 2.68
C ILE A 213 -26.70 2.77 2.31
N LEU A 214 -25.91 3.77 1.94
CA LEU A 214 -26.41 5.08 1.50
C LEU A 214 -27.29 4.96 0.25
N VAL A 215 -26.81 4.25 -0.79
CA VAL A 215 -27.57 4.03 -2.03
C VAL A 215 -28.88 3.29 -1.74
N PHE A 216 -28.84 2.22 -0.94
CA PHE A 216 -30.04 1.48 -0.57
C PHE A 216 -31.04 2.34 0.20
N SER A 217 -30.56 3.16 1.14
CA SER A 217 -31.38 4.10 1.88
C SER A 217 -32.04 5.14 0.96
N VAL A 218 -31.30 5.65 -0.02
CA VAL A 218 -31.85 6.57 -1.04
C VAL A 218 -32.89 5.89 -1.90
N MET A 219 -32.64 4.66 -2.37
CA MET A 219 -33.60 3.91 -3.20
C MET A 219 -34.93 3.69 -2.46
N ILE A 220 -34.89 3.36 -1.17
CA ILE A 220 -36.10 3.25 -0.34
C ILE A 220 -36.85 4.58 -0.30
N SER A 221 -36.14 5.68 -0.06
CA SER A 221 -36.73 7.02 -0.01
C SER A 221 -37.35 7.45 -1.34
N MET A 222 -36.70 7.14 -2.47
CA MET A 222 -37.25 7.42 -3.81
C MET A 222 -38.54 6.63 -4.08
N ASN A 223 -38.58 5.36 -3.67
CA ASN A 223 -39.78 4.54 -3.81
C ASN A 223 -40.94 5.10 -2.98
N SER A 224 -40.69 5.57 -1.75
CA SER A 224 -41.74 6.19 -0.93
C SER A 224 -42.30 7.48 -1.55
N VAL A 225 -41.44 8.31 -2.16
CA VAL A 225 -41.87 9.52 -2.87
C VAL A 225 -42.75 9.17 -4.08
N GLY A 226 -42.37 8.16 -4.85
CA GLY A 226 -43.14 7.70 -5.99
C GLY A 226 -44.53 7.16 -5.63
N THR A 227 -44.66 6.50 -4.47
CA THR A 227 -45.97 6.02 -3.99
C THR A 227 -46.89 7.14 -3.54
N GLU A 228 -46.37 8.19 -2.87
CA GLU A 228 -47.20 9.31 -2.43
C GLU A 228 -47.72 10.12 -3.62
N MET A 229 -46.87 10.42 -4.61
CA MET A 229 -47.29 11.15 -5.81
C MET A 229 -48.39 10.43 -6.60
N ARG A 230 -48.35 9.09 -6.64
CA ARG A 230 -49.36 8.28 -7.33
C ARG A 230 -50.70 8.20 -6.60
N SER A 231 -50.75 8.58 -5.31
CA SER A 231 -51.98 8.63 -4.52
C SER A 231 -52.71 9.98 -4.61
N VAL A 232 -52.02 11.02 -5.09
CA VAL A 232 -52.55 12.40 -5.20
C VAL A 232 -53.10 12.70 -6.60
N ILE A 233 -52.81 11.85 -7.60
CA ILE A 233 -53.32 11.92 -8.99
C ILE A 233 -54.50 10.93 -9.13
#